data_AF-A0A9Q1LJP0-F1
#
_entry.id   AF-A0A9Q1LJP0-F1
#
_cell.length_a   1.000
_cell.length_b   1.000
_cell.length_c   1.000
_cell.angle_alpha   90.00
_cell.angle_beta   90.00
_cell.angle_gamma   90.00
#
_symmetry.space_group_name_H-M   'P 1'
#
loop_
_entity.id
_entity.type
_entity.pdbx_description
1 polymer ?
#
loop_
_entity_poly.entity_id
_entity_poly.type
_entity_poly.pdbx_seq_one_letter_code
_entity_poly.pdbx_strand_id
1 'polypeptide(L)'
;MTENQRIHPVVNMEAPPPPPPTRPLVPRGSFKSEKGDPTGLQQPIINQPFIRTAPVMYSRPPTKRSCCCKCICWTISLIILLLIIIAATAGILYLVFKPKIPQYSVDNLRISDLRLNFDMSLYAKFNVRITAVNPNKKIGIYYEKGSHLSVWYKNTQLCKGSIPKFYQGHRNRTVLNVDLTGQSQYGNTLMSAIQEAAQTGRIPLDLKIEVPVSVKLGKLKLRKVRIMGDCLLIVDSLSANSLVRIKASTSLIQSDSLQKKLVLTLSFHSRLRNGVLLLAPTDTFIKKELTADSIRLR
;
A
#
# COMPACT_ATOMS: atom_id res chain seq x y z
N MET A 1 -50.56 21.34 -60.35
CA MET A 1 -50.90 20.35 -61.39
C MET A 1 -50.48 20.93 -62.74
N THR A 2 -50.34 20.06 -63.75
CA THR A 2 -49.87 20.35 -65.13
C THR A 2 -48.48 21.01 -65.28
N GLU A 3 -47.83 20.89 -66.44
CA GLU A 3 -47.13 19.68 -66.94
C GLU A 3 -46.22 20.05 -68.15
N ASN A 4 -45.12 19.31 -68.33
CA ASN A 4 -44.25 19.17 -69.52
C ASN A 4 -43.86 20.41 -70.37
N GLN A 5 -42.55 20.54 -70.60
CA GLN A 5 -42.03 20.85 -71.94
C GLN A 5 -41.11 19.71 -72.39
N ARG A 6 -41.21 19.32 -73.66
CA ARG A 6 -40.60 18.10 -74.23
C ARG A 6 -40.04 18.43 -75.62
N ILE A 7 -38.89 17.84 -75.98
CA ILE A 7 -38.54 17.17 -77.27
C ILE A 7 -37.02 16.90 -77.34
N HIS A 8 -36.64 15.81 -78.03
CA HIS A 8 -35.29 15.23 -78.20
C HIS A 8 -34.80 15.41 -79.67
N PRO A 9 -33.75 14.74 -80.23
CA PRO A 9 -32.64 13.91 -79.69
C PRO A 9 -31.26 14.50 -80.07
N VAL A 10 -30.07 13.86 -80.18
CA VAL A 10 -29.51 12.48 -80.11
C VAL A 10 -28.10 12.59 -79.42
N VAL A 11 -27.13 11.65 -79.33
CA VAL A 11 -26.82 10.31 -79.91
C VAL A 11 -26.22 9.41 -78.78
N ASN A 12 -26.16 8.08 -78.97
CA ASN A 12 -25.45 7.15 -78.07
C ASN A 12 -23.98 6.90 -78.46
N MET A 13 -23.16 6.50 -77.48
CA MET A 13 -22.23 5.35 -77.55
C MET A 13 -21.89 4.86 -76.11
N GLU A 14 -21.42 3.61 -75.95
CA GLU A 14 -21.56 2.84 -74.70
C GLU A 14 -20.27 2.10 -74.22
N ALA A 15 -20.23 1.79 -72.91
CA ALA A 15 -19.35 0.83 -72.18
C ALA A 15 -17.86 1.19 -71.98
N PRO A 16 -17.09 0.49 -71.10
CA PRO A 16 -17.46 -0.44 -70.00
C PRO A 16 -16.83 -0.10 -68.60
N PRO A 17 -17.19 -0.81 -67.51
CA PRO A 17 -16.66 -0.60 -66.14
C PRO A 17 -15.33 -1.34 -65.78
N PRO A 18 -14.66 -1.02 -64.65
CA PRO A 18 -13.25 -1.41 -64.35
C PRO A 18 -13.03 -2.78 -63.64
N PRO A 19 -11.78 -3.33 -63.65
CA PRO A 19 -11.47 -4.72 -63.24
C PRO A 19 -11.05 -4.96 -61.76
N PRO A 20 -11.08 -6.23 -61.28
CA PRO A 20 -10.75 -6.66 -59.89
C PRO A 20 -9.25 -6.99 -59.65
N PRO A 21 -8.80 -7.22 -58.37
CA PRO A 21 -7.38 -7.17 -57.99
C PRO A 21 -6.58 -8.48 -58.10
N THR A 22 -5.27 -8.34 -58.36
CA THR A 22 -4.29 -9.41 -58.65
C THR A 22 -3.61 -10.00 -57.41
N ARG A 23 -3.34 -11.33 -57.43
CA ARG A 23 -2.35 -12.01 -56.57
C ARG A 23 -1.20 -12.58 -57.43
N PRO A 24 0.08 -12.30 -57.13
CA PRO A 24 1.20 -12.97 -57.79
C PRO A 24 1.46 -14.39 -57.23
N LEU A 25 1.96 -15.29 -58.08
CA LEU A 25 2.41 -16.64 -57.71
C LEU A 25 3.90 -16.86 -58.07
N VAL A 26 4.45 -17.88 -57.43
CA VAL A 26 5.82 -18.42 -57.46
C VAL A 26 6.55 -18.37 -58.82
N PRO A 27 7.84 -17.96 -58.88
CA PRO A 27 8.69 -18.14 -60.07
C PRO A 27 9.28 -19.56 -60.15
N ARG A 28 9.33 -20.16 -61.35
CA ARG A 28 9.95 -21.48 -61.58
C ARG A 28 10.79 -21.54 -62.86
N GLY A 29 12.10 -21.63 -62.68
CA GLY A 29 12.99 -22.54 -63.42
C GLY A 29 13.35 -22.26 -64.90
N SER A 30 14.67 -22.25 -65.14
CA SER A 30 15.36 -22.75 -66.35
C SER A 30 15.00 -22.20 -67.74
N PHE A 31 16.02 -21.64 -68.40
CA PHE A 31 16.14 -21.61 -69.86
C PHE A 31 17.45 -22.28 -70.32
N LYS A 32 17.36 -23.09 -71.37
CA LYS A 32 18.47 -23.52 -72.24
C LYS A 32 18.51 -22.53 -73.42
N SER A 33 19.64 -22.00 -73.91
CA SER A 33 20.73 -22.67 -74.66
C SER A 33 20.27 -23.34 -75.95
N GLU A 34 20.55 -22.74 -77.12
CA GLU A 34 21.14 -23.38 -78.34
C GLU A 34 21.32 -22.41 -79.55
N LYS A 35 22.44 -22.52 -80.31
CA LYS A 35 22.87 -21.84 -81.58
C LYS A 35 22.89 -20.28 -81.61
N GLY A 36 23.67 -19.61 -82.47
CA GLY A 36 24.66 -20.08 -83.47
C GLY A 36 25.49 -18.92 -84.09
N ASP A 37 26.67 -19.24 -84.62
CA ASP A 37 27.77 -18.39 -85.15
C ASP A 37 27.47 -17.77 -86.56
N PRO A 38 28.36 -16.97 -87.24
CA PRO A 38 29.66 -16.41 -86.81
C PRO A 38 29.98 -14.94 -87.23
N THR A 39 31.17 -14.46 -86.83
CA THR A 39 32.18 -13.66 -87.61
C THR A 39 32.67 -12.39 -86.89
N GLY A 40 33.97 -12.31 -86.53
CA GLY A 40 34.51 -11.11 -85.86
C GLY A 40 35.97 -11.15 -85.36
N LEU A 41 36.94 -11.46 -86.24
CA LEU A 41 38.39 -11.16 -86.15
C LEU A 41 39.13 -11.07 -84.78
N GLN A 42 40.09 -12.00 -84.63
CA GLN A 42 41.49 -11.78 -84.19
C GLN A 42 41.83 -11.55 -82.70
N GLN A 43 42.61 -12.49 -82.13
CA GLN A 43 43.41 -12.32 -80.91
C GLN A 43 44.85 -11.84 -81.23
N PRO A 44 45.61 -11.38 -80.21
CA PRO A 44 46.74 -12.23 -79.77
C PRO A 44 46.82 -12.47 -78.26
N ILE A 45 47.66 -13.42 -77.86
CA ILE A 45 47.85 -13.93 -76.49
C ILE A 45 49.12 -13.35 -75.86
N ILE A 46 49.09 -12.95 -74.58
CA ILE A 46 50.30 -12.76 -73.76
C ILE A 46 50.23 -13.49 -72.42
N ASN A 47 51.22 -14.35 -72.24
CA ASN A 47 51.57 -15.17 -71.09
C ASN A 47 51.76 -14.38 -69.77
N GLN A 48 51.21 -14.85 -68.63
CA GLN A 48 51.92 -15.61 -67.56
C GLN A 48 51.13 -15.61 -66.21
N PRO A 49 51.39 -16.55 -65.28
CA PRO A 49 50.63 -16.71 -64.05
C PRO A 49 51.31 -16.11 -62.81
N PHE A 50 50.53 -15.83 -61.76
CA PHE A 50 51.01 -16.04 -60.38
C PHE A 50 49.84 -16.30 -59.42
N ILE A 51 49.95 -17.33 -58.57
CA ILE A 51 48.96 -17.60 -57.54
C ILE A 51 49.10 -16.58 -56.41
N ARG A 52 48.02 -15.84 -56.13
CA ARG A 52 47.84 -15.09 -54.88
C ARG A 52 46.48 -15.45 -54.26
N THR A 53 46.48 -16.49 -53.45
CA THR A 53 45.38 -16.80 -52.52
C THR A 53 45.31 -15.72 -51.43
N ALA A 54 44.64 -14.61 -51.74
CA ALA A 54 44.28 -13.62 -50.74
C ALA A 54 43.39 -14.28 -49.67
N PRO A 55 43.68 -14.12 -48.37
CA PRO A 55 42.83 -14.68 -47.32
C PRO A 55 41.47 -13.98 -47.37
N VAL A 56 40.40 -14.74 -47.60
CA VAL A 56 39.03 -14.22 -47.60
C VAL A 56 38.71 -13.70 -46.20
N MET A 57 38.69 -12.37 -46.05
CA MET A 57 38.17 -11.75 -44.84
C MET A 57 36.66 -12.00 -44.76
N TYR A 58 36.29 -13.06 -44.03
CA TYR A 58 34.91 -13.30 -43.63
C TYR A 58 34.39 -12.11 -42.82
N SER A 59 33.65 -11.24 -43.49
CA SER A 59 32.89 -10.17 -42.84
C SER A 59 31.96 -10.79 -41.81
N ARG A 60 32.24 -10.55 -40.52
CA ARG A 60 31.45 -11.13 -39.43
C ARG A 60 29.98 -10.76 -39.63
N PRO A 61 29.03 -11.72 -39.63
CA PRO A 61 27.62 -11.42 -39.85
C PRO A 61 27.12 -10.48 -38.73
N PRO A 62 26.27 -9.48 -39.04
CA PRO A 62 25.79 -8.55 -38.04
C PRO A 62 25.01 -9.29 -36.95
N THR A 63 25.47 -9.17 -35.70
CA THR A 63 24.88 -9.89 -34.58
C THR A 63 23.41 -9.50 -34.42
N LYS A 64 22.49 -10.48 -34.46
CA LYS A 64 21.02 -10.25 -34.41
C LYS A 64 20.50 -9.83 -33.02
N ARG A 65 21.07 -8.78 -32.42
CA ARG A 65 20.62 -8.14 -31.17
C ARG A 65 19.39 -7.23 -31.40
N SER A 66 18.30 -7.75 -31.98
CA SER A 66 17.10 -6.94 -32.30
C SER A 66 15.76 -7.70 -32.23
N CYS A 67 15.59 -8.55 -31.21
CA CYS A 67 14.28 -9.11 -30.86
C CYS A 67 13.97 -8.93 -29.36
N CYS A 68 14.84 -9.48 -28.49
CA CYS A 68 14.66 -9.43 -27.03
C CYS A 68 14.38 -8.02 -26.48
N CYS A 69 15.11 -7.00 -26.96
CA CYS A 69 14.92 -5.62 -26.52
C CYS A 69 13.52 -5.06 -26.83
N LYS A 70 12.86 -5.46 -27.93
CA LYS A 70 11.50 -4.99 -28.24
C LYS A 70 10.47 -5.57 -27.28
N CYS A 71 10.59 -6.87 -26.97
CA CYS A 71 9.76 -7.52 -25.95
C CYS A 71 9.98 -6.89 -24.55
N ILE A 72 11.23 -6.61 -24.18
CA ILE A 72 11.57 -5.95 -22.90
C ILE A 72 11.01 -4.53 -22.83
N CYS A 73 11.13 -3.73 -23.90
CA CYS A 73 10.52 -2.39 -23.92
C CYS A 73 8.99 -2.44 -23.82
N TRP A 74 8.33 -3.44 -24.43
CA TRP A 74 6.89 -3.63 -24.31
C TRP A 74 6.46 -4.05 -22.89
N THR A 75 7.17 -4.97 -22.24
CA THR A 75 6.85 -5.37 -20.86
C THR A 75 7.12 -4.24 -19.87
N ILE A 76 8.21 -3.48 -20.04
CA ILE A 76 8.49 -2.28 -19.22
C ILE A 76 7.40 -1.21 -19.43
N SER A 77 6.99 -0.94 -20.67
CA SER A 77 5.91 0.01 -20.96
C SER A 77 4.58 -0.40 -20.31
N LEU A 78 4.23 -1.69 -20.37
CA LEU A 78 3.05 -2.25 -19.69
C LEU A 78 3.14 -2.11 -18.16
N ILE A 79 4.32 -2.36 -17.57
CA ILE A 79 4.55 -2.16 -16.12
C ILE A 79 4.40 -0.69 -15.74
N ILE A 80 4.96 0.24 -16.51
CA ILE A 80 4.84 1.69 -16.27
C ILE A 80 3.37 2.13 -16.35
N LEU A 81 2.64 1.72 -17.40
CA LEU A 81 1.21 1.99 -17.55
C LEU A 81 0.40 1.45 -16.35
N LEU A 82 0.71 0.24 -15.90
CA LEU A 82 0.06 -0.41 -14.75
C LEU A 82 0.35 0.32 -13.43
N LEU A 83 1.56 0.87 -13.24
CA LEU A 83 1.91 1.72 -12.11
C LEU A 83 1.16 3.07 -12.16
N ILE A 84 1.05 3.70 -13.32
CA ILE A 84 0.28 4.94 -13.52
C ILE A 84 -1.20 4.72 -13.17
N ILE A 85 -1.80 3.60 -13.61
CA ILE A 85 -3.19 3.25 -13.29
C ILE A 85 -3.38 3.04 -11.77
N ILE A 86 -2.44 2.38 -11.08
CA ILE A 86 -2.48 2.25 -9.62
C ILE A 86 -2.36 3.62 -8.94
N ALA A 87 -1.40 4.45 -9.35
CA ALA A 87 -1.17 5.77 -8.76
C ALA A 87 -2.38 6.70 -8.93
N ALA A 88 -2.98 6.75 -10.13
CA ALA A 88 -4.21 7.49 -10.41
C ALA A 88 -5.37 6.99 -9.55
N THR A 89 -5.57 5.66 -9.47
CA THR A 89 -6.63 5.05 -8.64
C THR A 89 -6.45 5.39 -7.16
N ALA A 90 -5.22 5.28 -6.64
CA ALA A 90 -4.90 5.61 -5.25
C ALA A 90 -5.08 7.11 -4.97
N GLY A 91 -4.69 7.99 -5.89
CA GLY A 91 -4.87 9.44 -5.80
C GLY A 91 -6.34 9.86 -5.76
N ILE A 92 -7.15 9.36 -6.70
CA ILE A 92 -8.62 9.58 -6.70
C ILE A 92 -9.22 9.13 -5.37
N LEU A 93 -8.84 7.94 -4.90
CA LEU A 93 -9.41 7.35 -3.69
C LEU A 93 -8.98 8.10 -2.42
N TYR A 94 -7.74 8.58 -2.36
CA TYR A 94 -7.24 9.48 -1.32
C TYR A 94 -8.03 10.81 -1.31
N LEU A 95 -8.27 11.42 -2.48
CA LEU A 95 -9.07 12.64 -2.60
C LEU A 95 -10.55 12.44 -2.23
N VAL A 96 -11.11 11.26 -2.51
CA VAL A 96 -12.52 10.92 -2.21
C VAL A 96 -12.74 10.65 -0.72
N PHE A 97 -11.83 9.94 -0.05
CA PHE A 97 -11.98 9.55 1.37
C PHE A 97 -11.30 10.50 2.36
N LYS A 98 -10.20 11.16 1.96
CA LYS A 98 -9.33 12.06 2.75
C LYS A 98 -9.02 11.48 4.16
N PRO A 99 -8.29 10.36 4.24
CA PRO A 99 -8.14 9.56 5.46
C PRO A 99 -7.39 10.32 6.57
N LYS A 100 -8.12 10.74 7.60
CA LYS A 100 -7.60 11.39 8.80
C LYS A 100 -7.31 10.35 9.89
N ILE A 101 -6.23 10.55 10.63
CA ILE A 101 -5.87 9.71 11.78
C ILE A 101 -6.91 9.92 12.90
N PRO A 102 -7.41 8.87 13.56
CA PRO A 102 -8.27 8.99 14.73
C PRO A 102 -7.53 9.64 15.89
N GLN A 103 -8.20 10.51 16.64
CA GLN A 103 -7.62 11.17 17.81
C GLN A 103 -8.05 10.43 19.08
N TYR A 104 -7.13 10.30 20.03
CA TYR A 104 -7.36 9.66 21.32
C TYR A 104 -6.88 10.59 22.43
N SER A 105 -7.72 10.84 23.44
CA SER A 105 -7.36 11.56 24.65
C SER A 105 -7.63 10.71 25.88
N VAL A 106 -6.71 10.75 26.85
CA VAL A 106 -6.94 10.23 28.19
C VAL A 106 -7.53 11.38 29.00
N ASP A 107 -8.85 11.44 29.09
CA ASP A 107 -9.57 12.55 29.71
C ASP A 107 -9.39 12.56 31.24
N ASN A 108 -9.17 11.38 31.84
CA ASN A 108 -9.00 11.22 33.28
C ASN A 108 -8.37 9.85 33.61
N LEU A 109 -7.60 9.79 34.69
CA LEU A 109 -7.13 8.57 35.32
C LEU A 109 -7.51 8.66 36.81
N ARG A 110 -8.05 7.59 37.38
CA ARG A 110 -8.45 7.52 38.80
C ARG A 110 -7.93 6.25 39.43
N ILE A 111 -7.42 6.34 40.65
CA ILE A 111 -7.04 5.18 41.45
C ILE A 111 -8.26 4.78 42.27
N SER A 112 -8.85 3.64 41.92
CA SER A 112 -9.99 3.08 42.66
C SER A 112 -9.52 2.27 43.87
N ASP A 113 -8.34 1.65 43.79
CA ASP A 113 -7.70 0.90 44.87
C ASP A 113 -6.18 0.85 44.65
N LEU A 114 -5.42 0.93 45.74
CA LEU A 114 -3.97 0.70 45.76
C LEU A 114 -3.58 0.26 47.18
N ARG A 115 -3.26 -1.02 47.36
CA ARG A 115 -3.06 -1.62 48.69
C ARG A 115 -2.05 -2.75 48.67
N LEU A 116 -1.35 -2.93 49.79
CA LEU A 116 -0.58 -4.16 50.04
C LEU A 116 -1.54 -5.24 50.55
N ASN A 117 -1.45 -6.43 49.96
CA ASN A 117 -2.11 -7.64 50.42
C ASN A 117 -1.20 -8.40 51.43
N PHE A 118 -1.76 -9.37 52.15
CA PHE A 118 -1.03 -10.17 53.15
C PHE A 118 0.12 -11.02 52.57
N ASP A 119 0.11 -11.32 51.27
CA ASP A 119 1.19 -11.99 50.52
C ASP A 119 2.34 -11.04 50.14
N MET A 120 2.37 -9.82 50.70
CA MET A 120 3.28 -8.71 50.36
C MET A 120 3.19 -8.23 48.90
N SER A 121 2.15 -8.64 48.16
CA SER A 121 1.89 -8.12 46.81
C SER A 121 1.16 -6.78 46.85
N LEU A 122 1.42 -5.92 45.86
CA LEU A 122 0.68 -4.67 45.66
C LEU A 122 -0.48 -4.92 44.69
N TYR A 123 -1.71 -4.88 45.20
CA TYR A 123 -2.91 -4.82 44.38
C TYR A 123 -3.16 -3.37 43.93
N ALA A 124 -3.52 -3.19 42.66
CA ALA A 124 -3.85 -1.90 42.09
C ALA A 124 -5.05 -1.97 41.15
N LYS A 125 -6.02 -1.07 41.34
CA LYS A 125 -7.17 -0.86 40.46
C LYS A 125 -7.24 0.59 40.00
N PHE A 126 -7.21 0.80 38.70
CA PHE A 126 -7.35 2.10 38.06
C PHE A 126 -8.60 2.13 37.18
N ASN A 127 -9.30 3.26 37.16
CA ASN A 127 -10.34 3.56 36.18
C ASN A 127 -9.81 4.65 35.24
N VAL A 128 -9.71 4.36 33.95
CA VAL A 128 -9.18 5.28 32.94
C VAL A 128 -10.32 5.69 32.01
N ARG A 129 -10.56 7.02 31.90
CA ARG A 129 -11.49 7.58 30.92
C ARG A 129 -10.74 7.95 29.66
N ILE A 130 -11.13 7.34 28.54
CA ILE A 130 -10.53 7.54 27.23
C ILE A 130 -11.61 8.03 26.26
N THR A 131 -11.37 9.16 25.62
CA THR A 131 -12.15 9.60 24.46
C THR A 131 -11.45 9.16 23.18
N ALA A 132 -12.19 8.47 22.32
CA ALA A 132 -11.80 8.21 20.93
C ALA A 132 -12.64 9.10 20.00
N VAL A 133 -12.00 9.83 19.09
CA VAL A 133 -12.66 10.65 18.07
C VAL A 133 -12.28 10.14 16.68
N ASN A 134 -13.28 9.82 15.87
CA ASN A 134 -13.09 9.52 14.45
C ASN A 134 -13.42 10.75 13.60
N PRO A 135 -12.44 11.57 13.15
CA PRO A 135 -12.69 12.76 12.34
C PRO A 135 -13.10 12.46 10.88
N ASN A 136 -13.17 11.18 10.47
CA ASN A 136 -13.41 10.80 9.08
C ASN A 136 -14.88 10.93 8.67
N LYS A 137 -15.12 11.51 7.48
CA LYS A 137 -16.47 11.67 6.91
C LYS A 137 -17.02 10.41 6.22
N LYS A 138 -16.15 9.50 5.74
CA LYS A 138 -16.52 8.32 4.93
C LYS A 138 -15.84 7.01 5.39
N ILE A 139 -15.13 7.07 6.52
CA ILE A 139 -14.41 5.93 7.10
C ILE A 139 -14.98 5.63 8.48
N GLY A 140 -15.38 4.38 8.73
CA GLY A 140 -15.75 3.88 10.05
C GLY A 140 -14.66 2.96 10.62
N ILE A 141 -14.68 2.72 11.93
CA ILE A 141 -13.64 1.96 12.63
C ILE A 141 -14.31 0.91 13.52
N TYR A 142 -14.04 -0.37 13.27
CA TYR A 142 -14.37 -1.43 14.22
C TYR A 142 -13.21 -1.60 15.18
N TYR A 143 -13.45 -1.42 16.47
CA TYR A 143 -12.55 -1.80 17.56
C TYR A 143 -12.86 -3.27 17.86
N GLU A 144 -11.89 -4.15 17.69
CA GLU A 144 -12.07 -5.61 17.76
C GLU A 144 -11.65 -6.19 19.12
N LYS A 145 -12.09 -7.42 19.43
CA LYS A 145 -11.60 -8.16 20.62
C LYS A 145 -10.08 -8.35 20.54
N GLY A 146 -9.41 -8.32 21.70
CA GLY A 146 -7.96 -8.51 21.82
C GLY A 146 -7.14 -7.23 21.94
N SER A 147 -7.71 -6.16 22.48
CA SER A 147 -6.96 -4.97 22.93
C SER A 147 -6.31 -5.22 24.30
N HIS A 148 -5.12 -4.69 24.52
CA HIS A 148 -4.41 -4.73 25.79
C HIS A 148 -4.08 -3.31 26.23
N LEU A 149 -4.59 -2.90 27.40
CA LEU A 149 -4.15 -1.70 28.11
C LEU A 149 -3.37 -2.13 29.34
N SER A 150 -2.29 -1.41 29.65
CA SER A 150 -1.51 -1.65 30.87
C SER A 150 -0.87 -0.35 31.38
N VAL A 151 -0.83 -0.17 32.71
CA VAL A 151 -0.10 0.93 33.36
C VAL A 151 1.14 0.35 34.01
N TRP A 152 2.27 0.99 33.76
CA TRP A 152 3.57 0.62 34.29
C TRP A 152 4.12 1.75 35.18
N TYR A 153 4.86 1.37 36.22
CA TYR A 153 5.72 2.27 36.97
C TYR A 153 7.16 1.78 36.80
N LYS A 154 8.01 2.61 36.18
CA LYS A 154 9.36 2.19 35.74
C LYS A 154 9.22 0.89 34.90
N ASN A 155 9.90 -0.19 35.29
CA ASN A 155 9.86 -1.47 34.57
C ASN A 155 8.81 -2.47 35.10
N THR A 156 7.89 -2.05 35.99
CA THR A 156 6.92 -2.95 36.63
C THR A 156 5.47 -2.60 36.25
N GLN A 157 4.73 -3.58 35.73
CA GLN A 157 3.32 -3.40 35.39
C GLN A 157 2.47 -3.36 36.67
N LEU A 158 1.76 -2.26 36.91
CA LEU A 158 0.83 -2.11 38.04
C LEU A 158 -0.49 -2.83 37.76
N CYS A 159 -1.08 -2.59 36.59
CA CYS A 159 -2.41 -3.08 36.24
C CYS A 159 -2.56 -3.29 34.73
N LYS A 160 -3.55 -4.09 34.35
CA LYS A 160 -3.92 -4.35 32.95
C LYS A 160 -5.45 -4.45 32.77
N GLY A 161 -5.90 -4.27 31.53
CA GLY A 161 -7.30 -4.42 31.13
C GLY A 161 -7.49 -4.38 29.62
N SER A 162 -8.73 -4.23 29.16
CA SER A 162 -9.08 -4.26 27.73
C SER A 162 -10.21 -3.30 27.39
N ILE A 163 -10.12 -2.65 26.24
CA ILE A 163 -11.22 -1.86 25.66
C ILE A 163 -12.31 -2.83 25.14
N PRO A 164 -13.61 -2.55 25.37
CA PRO A 164 -14.70 -3.38 24.84
C PRO A 164 -14.75 -3.34 23.30
N LYS A 165 -15.36 -4.35 22.68
CA LYS A 165 -15.59 -4.35 21.22
C LYS A 165 -16.69 -3.34 20.86
N PHE A 166 -16.40 -2.33 20.03
CA PHE A 166 -17.39 -1.38 19.54
C PHE A 166 -17.17 -0.97 18.07
N TYR A 167 -18.16 -0.31 17.47
CA TYR A 167 -18.06 0.30 16.15
C TYR A 167 -18.19 1.82 16.25
N GLN A 168 -17.19 2.53 15.74
CA GLN A 168 -17.19 3.98 15.64
C GLN A 168 -17.53 4.39 14.21
N GLY A 169 -18.74 4.92 14.03
CA GLY A 169 -19.20 5.51 12.78
C GLY A 169 -18.45 6.78 12.37
N HIS A 170 -18.88 7.36 11.25
CA HIS A 170 -18.32 8.60 10.69
C HIS A 170 -18.47 9.77 11.66
N ARG A 171 -17.43 10.62 11.80
CA ARG A 171 -17.45 11.87 12.59
C ARG A 171 -17.88 11.69 14.05
N ASN A 172 -17.75 10.48 14.60
CA ASN A 172 -18.26 10.12 15.92
C ASN A 172 -17.21 10.30 17.03
N ARG A 173 -17.67 10.69 18.23
CA ARG A 173 -16.89 10.75 19.48
C ARG A 173 -17.44 9.69 20.44
N THR A 174 -16.56 8.85 20.98
CA THR A 174 -16.94 7.77 21.90
C THR A 174 -16.10 7.89 23.16
N VAL A 175 -16.78 8.06 24.30
CA VAL A 175 -16.14 8.07 25.62
C VAL A 175 -16.22 6.65 26.19
N LEU A 176 -15.10 6.16 26.70
CA LEU A 176 -14.94 4.84 27.28
C LEU A 176 -14.42 5.01 28.71
N ASN A 177 -15.00 4.30 29.67
CA ASN A 177 -14.38 4.08 30.97
C ASN A 177 -13.84 2.66 30.96
N VAL A 178 -12.55 2.48 31.25
CA VAL A 178 -11.88 1.17 31.25
C VAL A 178 -11.31 0.93 32.63
N ASP A 179 -11.79 -0.13 33.29
CA ASP A 179 -11.17 -0.63 34.51
C ASP A 179 -9.92 -1.44 34.16
N LEU A 180 -8.82 -1.12 34.84
CA LEU A 180 -7.54 -1.81 34.78
C LEU A 180 -7.23 -2.36 36.18
N THR A 181 -6.89 -3.64 36.29
CA THR A 181 -6.58 -4.32 37.55
C THR A 181 -5.28 -5.08 37.46
N GLY A 182 -4.53 -5.15 38.55
CA GLY A 182 -3.34 -6.00 38.65
C GLY A 182 -2.88 -6.22 40.07
N GLN A 183 -1.89 -7.10 40.18
CA GLN A 183 -1.24 -7.50 41.42
C GLN A 183 0.24 -7.72 41.08
N SER A 184 1.13 -7.01 41.76
CA SER A 184 2.59 -7.11 41.58
C SER A 184 3.21 -7.79 42.79
N GLN A 185 3.99 -8.85 42.57
CA GLN A 185 4.65 -9.62 43.64
C GLN A 185 5.68 -8.78 44.42
N TYR A 186 6.28 -7.76 43.79
CA TYR A 186 7.25 -6.86 44.41
C TYR A 186 6.58 -5.73 45.18
N GLY A 187 5.57 -6.05 46.01
CA GLY A 187 4.63 -5.04 46.50
C GLY A 187 5.28 -4.01 47.42
N ASN A 188 6.04 -4.44 48.43
CA ASN A 188 6.67 -3.55 49.40
C ASN A 188 7.63 -2.54 48.73
N THR A 189 8.55 -3.02 47.88
CA THR A 189 9.53 -2.14 47.19
C THR A 189 8.84 -1.18 46.20
N LEU A 190 7.79 -1.65 45.53
CA LEU A 190 7.00 -0.85 44.60
C LEU A 190 6.18 0.22 45.33
N MET A 191 5.58 -0.10 46.48
CA MET A 191 4.86 0.85 47.33
C MET A 191 5.81 1.94 47.86
N SER A 192 6.96 1.57 48.43
CA SER A 192 7.94 2.55 48.93
C SER A 192 8.45 3.47 47.81
N ALA A 193 8.79 2.90 46.64
CA ALA A 193 9.23 3.69 45.48
C ALA A 193 8.12 4.56 44.86
N ILE A 194 6.85 4.25 45.11
CA ILE A 194 5.70 5.10 44.76
C ILE A 194 5.51 6.22 45.79
N GLN A 195 5.65 5.93 47.09
CA GLN A 195 5.54 6.91 48.17
C GLN A 195 6.67 7.94 48.12
N GLU A 196 7.90 7.51 47.85
CA GLU A 196 9.06 8.38 47.58
C GLU A 196 8.77 9.35 46.43
N ALA A 197 8.31 8.84 45.28
CA ALA A 197 7.93 9.69 44.14
C ALA A 197 6.75 10.62 44.46
N ALA A 198 5.83 10.22 45.36
CA ALA A 198 4.73 11.06 45.83
C ALA A 198 5.20 12.26 46.66
N GLN A 199 6.30 12.14 47.43
CA GLN A 199 6.89 13.28 48.15
C GLN A 199 7.36 14.37 47.18
N THR A 200 7.83 14.00 45.98
CA THR A 200 8.18 14.97 44.92
C THR A 200 6.98 15.56 44.18
N GLY A 201 5.76 15.05 44.43
CA GLY A 201 4.54 15.42 43.73
C GLY A 201 4.56 15.11 42.22
N ARG A 202 5.38 14.15 41.79
CA ARG A 202 5.64 13.81 40.38
C ARG A 202 5.92 12.31 40.19
N ILE A 203 4.86 11.54 40.01
CA ILE A 203 4.94 10.09 39.82
C ILE A 203 4.78 9.78 38.31
N PRO A 204 5.81 9.26 37.61
CA PRO A 204 5.70 8.90 36.20
C PRO A 204 5.01 7.54 36.03
N LEU A 205 3.95 7.49 35.23
CA LEU A 205 3.22 6.27 34.85
C LEU A 205 3.20 6.11 33.33
N ASP A 206 3.67 4.96 32.83
CA ASP A 206 3.63 4.64 31.40
C ASP A 206 2.37 3.83 31.09
N LEU A 207 1.39 4.48 30.45
CA LEU A 207 0.17 3.85 29.94
C LEU A 207 0.43 3.32 28.53
N LYS A 208 0.51 2.00 28.39
CA LYS A 208 0.73 1.30 27.11
C LYS A 208 -0.59 0.76 26.56
N ILE A 209 -0.85 1.03 25.29
CA ILE A 209 -2.13 0.83 24.62
C ILE A 209 -1.88 0.02 23.34
N GLU A 210 -2.41 -1.20 23.27
CA GLU A 210 -2.52 -1.98 22.04
C GLU A 210 -3.99 -2.22 21.69
N VAL A 211 -4.40 -1.85 20.46
CA VAL A 211 -5.79 -1.94 20.02
C VAL A 211 -5.90 -2.52 18.61
N PRO A 212 -6.46 -3.72 18.43
CA PRO A 212 -6.76 -4.24 17.10
C PRO A 212 -8.01 -3.54 16.52
N VAL A 213 -7.84 -2.86 15.40
CA VAL A 213 -8.93 -2.20 14.66
C VAL A 213 -9.13 -2.82 13.27
N SER A 214 -10.32 -2.64 12.70
CA SER A 214 -10.58 -2.88 11.27
C SER A 214 -11.29 -1.67 10.66
N VAL A 215 -10.68 -1.10 9.63
CA VAL A 215 -11.21 0.05 8.91
C VAL A 215 -12.39 -0.37 8.01
N LYS A 216 -13.43 0.47 7.93
CA LYS A 216 -14.60 0.29 7.07
C LYS A 216 -14.69 1.44 6.06
N LEU A 217 -14.78 1.11 4.77
CA LEU A 217 -14.88 2.03 3.64
C LEU A 217 -16.18 1.73 2.88
N GLY A 218 -17.25 2.47 3.20
CA GLY A 218 -18.60 2.16 2.69
C GLY A 218 -19.05 0.75 3.08
N LYS A 219 -19.21 -0.14 2.08
CA LYS A 219 -19.55 -1.56 2.29
C LYS A 219 -18.33 -2.46 2.60
N LEU A 220 -17.11 -2.04 2.26
CA LEU A 220 -15.89 -2.83 2.44
C LEU A 220 -15.37 -2.75 3.87
N LYS A 221 -14.95 -3.87 4.45
CA LYS A 221 -14.19 -3.96 5.71
C LYS A 221 -12.79 -4.49 5.43
N LEU A 222 -11.76 -3.79 5.92
CA LEU A 222 -10.35 -4.17 5.72
C LEU A 222 -9.87 -5.15 6.80
N ARG A 223 -8.71 -5.81 6.56
CA ARG A 223 -8.05 -6.72 7.51
C ARG A 223 -7.74 -6.00 8.83
N LYS A 224 -7.72 -6.76 9.93
CA LYS A 224 -7.34 -6.27 11.26
C LYS A 224 -5.91 -5.72 11.27
N VAL A 225 -5.70 -4.58 11.93
CA VAL A 225 -4.39 -3.97 12.19
C VAL A 225 -4.32 -3.58 13.68
N ARG A 226 -3.19 -3.85 14.33
CA ARG A 226 -2.93 -3.38 15.71
C ARG A 226 -2.44 -1.93 15.65
N ILE A 227 -3.10 -1.03 16.36
CA ILE A 227 -2.55 0.27 16.74
C ILE A 227 -1.77 0.04 18.04
N MET A 228 -0.56 0.59 18.12
CA MET A 228 0.20 0.67 19.37
C MET A 228 0.39 2.14 19.73
N GLY A 229 0.33 2.44 21.03
CA GLY A 229 0.67 3.75 21.55
C GLY A 229 1.13 3.71 23.01
N ASP A 230 2.15 4.49 23.31
CA ASP A 230 2.75 4.62 24.63
C ASP A 230 2.54 6.05 25.12
N CYS A 231 2.03 6.21 26.34
CA CYS A 231 1.66 7.49 26.92
C CYS A 231 2.30 7.64 28.31
N LEU A 232 3.36 8.44 28.41
CA LEU A 232 3.91 8.85 29.71
C LEU A 232 2.97 9.88 30.34
N LEU A 233 2.44 9.55 31.51
CA LEU A 233 1.56 10.39 32.34
C LEU A 233 2.31 10.76 33.63
N ILE A 234 2.44 12.05 33.93
CA ILE A 234 3.00 12.52 35.21
C ILE A 234 1.85 12.89 36.14
N VAL A 235 1.82 12.31 37.34
CA VAL A 235 0.70 12.46 38.28
C VAL A 235 1.13 12.91 39.68
N ASP A 236 0.20 13.56 40.38
CA ASP A 236 0.48 14.32 41.61
C ASP A 236 0.67 13.44 42.86
N SER A 237 -0.20 12.46 43.06
CA SER A 237 -0.11 11.48 44.15
C SER A 237 -0.80 10.19 43.74
N LEU A 238 -0.38 9.05 44.30
CA LEU A 238 -1.09 7.77 44.15
C LEU A 238 -1.94 7.45 45.39
N SER A 239 -2.86 8.36 45.76
CA SER A 239 -3.81 8.14 46.87
C SER A 239 -5.10 7.49 46.36
N ALA A 240 -5.63 6.49 47.08
CA ALA A 240 -6.88 5.83 46.74
C ALA A 240 -8.07 6.81 46.79
N ASN A 241 -9.03 6.64 45.88
CA ASN A 241 -10.18 7.54 45.66
C ASN A 241 -9.83 8.97 45.20
N SER A 242 -8.54 9.32 45.04
CA SER A 242 -8.15 10.64 44.53
C SER A 242 -8.39 10.80 43.03
N LEU A 243 -8.76 12.02 42.63
CA LEU A 243 -8.78 12.45 41.24
C LEU A 243 -7.35 12.72 40.79
N VAL A 244 -6.80 11.83 39.96
CA VAL A 244 -5.38 11.88 39.61
C VAL A 244 -5.16 12.92 38.53
N ARG A 245 -4.70 14.10 38.93
CA ARG A 245 -4.42 15.21 38.02
C ARG A 245 -3.22 14.86 37.14
N ILE A 246 -3.45 14.81 35.83
CA ILE A 246 -2.40 14.61 34.83
C ILE A 246 -1.68 15.96 34.66
N LYS A 247 -0.48 16.09 35.23
CA LYS A 247 0.37 17.30 35.09
C LYS A 247 0.96 17.44 33.69
N ALA A 248 1.24 16.31 33.05
CA ALA A 248 1.71 16.24 31.67
C ALA A 248 1.39 14.86 31.08
N SER A 249 1.06 14.84 29.80
CA SER A 249 0.96 13.64 28.98
C SER A 249 1.86 13.80 27.75
N THR A 250 2.63 12.78 27.39
CA THR A 250 3.27 12.67 26.07
C THR A 250 2.90 11.33 25.47
N SER A 251 2.06 11.38 24.45
CA SER A 251 1.62 10.20 23.68
C SER A 251 2.44 10.05 22.41
N LEU A 252 2.95 8.84 22.19
CA LEU A 252 3.51 8.39 20.93
C LEU A 252 2.56 7.33 20.36
N ILE A 253 1.93 7.57 19.22
CA ILE A 253 1.00 6.61 18.59
C ILE A 253 1.55 6.19 17.23
N GLN A 254 1.81 4.89 17.04
CA GLN A 254 2.35 4.34 15.80
C GLN A 254 1.25 4.12 14.74
N SER A 255 0.55 5.20 14.38
CA SER A 255 -0.57 5.19 13.42
C SER A 255 -0.17 4.88 11.97
N ASP A 256 1.13 4.95 11.66
CA ASP A 256 1.71 4.67 10.34
C ASP A 256 1.28 3.29 9.76
N SER A 257 1.20 2.26 10.62
CA SER A 257 0.73 0.92 10.22
C SER A 257 -0.70 0.92 9.65
N LEU A 258 -1.55 1.87 10.04
CA LEU A 258 -2.89 2.04 9.46
C LEU A 258 -2.82 2.64 8.05
N GLN A 259 -2.10 3.75 7.87
CA GLN A 259 -2.07 4.46 6.58
C GLN A 259 -1.38 3.62 5.50
N LYS A 260 -0.21 3.02 5.80
CA LYS A 260 0.50 2.12 4.88
C LYS A 260 -0.38 0.93 4.45
N LYS A 261 -1.07 0.27 5.39
CA LYS A 261 -1.97 -0.86 5.08
C LYS A 261 -3.26 -0.44 4.38
N LEU A 262 -3.77 0.76 4.66
CA LEU A 262 -4.95 1.33 3.98
C LEU A 262 -4.66 1.52 2.49
N VAL A 263 -3.54 2.19 2.15
CA VAL A 263 -3.11 2.40 0.76
C VAL A 263 -2.88 1.07 0.05
N LEU A 264 -2.11 0.15 0.65
CA LEU A 264 -1.85 -1.18 0.08
C LEU A 264 -3.14 -1.95 -0.22
N THR A 265 -4.03 -2.12 0.77
CA THR A 265 -5.24 -2.94 0.61
C THR A 265 -6.16 -2.39 -0.48
N LEU A 266 -6.21 -1.06 -0.64
CA LEU A 266 -7.01 -0.41 -1.67
C LEU A 266 -6.43 -0.60 -3.08
N SER A 267 -5.11 -0.52 -3.25
CA SER A 267 -4.42 -0.80 -4.51
C SER A 267 -4.51 -2.26 -4.95
N PHE A 268 -4.72 -3.20 -4.02
CA PHE A 268 -5.05 -4.59 -4.36
C PHE A 268 -6.53 -4.77 -4.70
N HIS A 269 -7.45 -4.16 -3.96
CA HIS A 269 -8.89 -4.37 -4.18
C HIS A 269 -9.42 -3.73 -5.48
N SER A 270 -8.77 -2.69 -6.00
CA SER A 270 -9.06 -2.17 -7.35
C SER A 270 -8.79 -3.21 -8.44
N ARG A 271 -7.74 -4.04 -8.31
CA ARG A 271 -7.44 -5.14 -9.25
C ARG A 271 -8.45 -6.28 -9.18
N LEU A 272 -8.94 -6.61 -7.97
CA LEU A 272 -9.88 -7.73 -7.75
C LEU A 272 -11.21 -7.59 -8.50
N ARG A 273 -11.61 -6.39 -8.95
CA ARG A 273 -12.82 -6.20 -9.75
C ARG A 273 -12.66 -6.63 -11.22
N ASN A 274 -11.42 -6.82 -11.68
CA ASN A 274 -11.08 -7.10 -13.09
C ASN A 274 -10.38 -8.47 -13.26
N GLY A 275 -10.58 -9.43 -12.35
CA GLY A 275 -10.29 -10.86 -12.59
C GLY A 275 -8.83 -11.32 -12.59
N VAL A 276 -7.83 -10.46 -12.38
CA VAL A 276 -6.41 -10.85 -12.42
C VAL A 276 -5.91 -11.27 -11.02
N LEU A 277 -5.58 -12.55 -10.88
CA LEU A 277 -5.02 -13.15 -9.66
C LEU A 277 -3.51 -12.88 -9.54
N LEU A 278 -3.07 -12.13 -8.52
CA LEU A 278 -1.66 -12.07 -8.13
C LEU A 278 -1.48 -12.02 -6.60
N LEU A 279 -0.83 -13.08 -6.11
CA LEU A 279 -0.11 -13.29 -4.84
C LEU A 279 -0.42 -12.33 -3.66
N ALA A 280 -0.96 -12.91 -2.58
CA ALA A 280 -0.99 -12.26 -1.27
C ALA A 280 0.45 -12.13 -0.71
N PRO A 281 0.80 -11.00 -0.05
CA PRO A 281 2.11 -10.84 0.56
C PRO A 281 2.27 -11.73 1.80
N THR A 282 3.37 -12.47 1.86
CA THR A 282 3.87 -13.09 3.10
C THR A 282 4.37 -12.02 4.06
N ASP A 283 4.20 -12.23 5.37
CA ASP A 283 4.43 -11.19 6.40
C ASP A 283 5.88 -10.67 6.47
N THR A 284 6.85 -11.37 5.85
CA THR A 284 8.29 -11.08 5.87
C THR A 284 8.64 -9.68 5.33
N PHE A 285 7.95 -9.20 4.29
CA PHE A 285 8.32 -7.96 3.60
C PHE A 285 8.00 -6.68 4.40
N ILE A 286 7.16 -6.75 5.43
CA ILE A 286 6.74 -5.59 6.22
C ILE A 286 7.76 -5.25 7.32
N LYS A 287 8.73 -6.13 7.61
CA LYS A 287 9.60 -6.03 8.80
C LYS A 287 10.82 -5.11 8.65
N LYS A 288 11.08 -4.53 7.46
CA LYS A 288 12.26 -3.67 7.21
C LYS A 288 11.98 -2.17 7.22
N GLU A 289 10.78 -1.73 6.82
CA GLU A 289 10.45 -0.31 6.65
C GLU A 289 10.00 0.39 7.95
N LEU A 290 10.71 0.11 9.05
CA LEU A 290 10.29 0.43 10.43
C LEU A 290 11.23 1.44 11.12
N THR A 291 11.41 2.62 10.53
CA THR A 291 12.19 3.71 11.15
C THR A 291 11.37 5.01 11.16
N ALA A 292 11.28 5.61 12.35
CA ALA A 292 10.86 6.99 12.65
C ALA A 292 9.73 7.64 11.82
N ASP A 293 8.55 7.79 12.44
CA ASP A 293 8.06 9.15 12.72
C ASP A 293 7.18 9.17 13.99
N SER A 294 7.23 10.26 14.77
CA SER A 294 6.65 10.32 16.14
C SER A 294 5.65 11.46 16.30
N ILE A 295 4.36 11.15 16.22
CA ILE A 295 3.28 12.14 16.38
C ILE A 295 3.04 12.43 17.87
N ARG A 296 3.55 13.57 18.34
CA ARG A 296 3.30 14.12 19.68
C ARG A 296 1.89 14.74 19.75
N LEU A 297 0.98 14.09 20.47
CA LEU A 297 -0.27 14.74 20.87
C LEU A 297 -0.02 15.73 22.02
N ARG A 298 -0.81 16.81 22.06
CA ARG A 298 -0.92 17.76 23.17
C ARG A 298 -2.23 17.50 23.91
#